data_AF-A0A4Q5Y070-F1
#
_entry.id   AF-A0A4Q5Y070-F1
#
_cell.length_a   1.000
_cell.length_b   1.000
_cell.length_c   1.000
_cell.angle_alpha   90.00
_cell.angle_beta   90.00
_cell.angle_gamma   90.00
#
_symmetry.space_group_name_H-M   'P 1'
#
loop_
_entity.id
_entity.type
_entity.pdbx_description
1 polymer ?
#
loop_
_entity_poly.entity_id
_entity_poly.type
_entity_poly.pdbx_seq_one_letter_code
_entity_poly.pdbx_strand_id
1 'polypeptide(L)'
;MSDAFLISAGKIAGSVILLAAVLWGVSRLAKIAKLDPEIGRKLVHISLGLYCLTFPYVFGAVWEVVATCGLAVLVFLLARGTMRQSLGGGLHAVKRTSYGEILFAVSVALLFWLKDGHFVSLALHHKPPVGPVLYVLPLLILTLCDAASAVVGSLYGKRQFQIEEGSKSVEGVVVFAVTAWLLSLIVILLMTDIGRSEAVLLAFIVAVFGALLEAASWRGLDNLFIPLGLYFLISNLLYLGVVGLSLIAGVFFAALMLLLFVTRHRSGEERHFMAIGSTLFFCIAIFAEPSSIVTPAVVVGTYFIADAVRHRERPPFDALNLLIVVLAVALFYFVLSNVALKDTIFGFNLSFAALAGGISGRFAKKLWRCVAVVLVAWAAMSVRTYWAVGQTQDGLIFTSVGLGGIILLAVAGWLLRRKDYDRPWMMLGALSMVIGLVTLPMWPPP
;
A
#
# COMPACT_ATOMS: atom_id res chain seq x y z
N MET A 1 -19.61 -21.67 -26.46
CA MET A 1 -19.27 -20.52 -25.59
C MET A 1 -20.58 -19.93 -25.12
N SER A 2 -20.78 -19.72 -23.81
CA SER A 2 -22.05 -19.22 -23.28
C SER A 2 -22.27 -17.76 -23.71
N ASP A 3 -23.52 -17.36 -23.95
CA ASP A 3 -23.89 -15.98 -24.31
C ASP A 3 -23.40 -14.97 -23.27
N ALA A 4 -23.38 -15.37 -21.99
CA ALA A 4 -22.82 -14.58 -20.90
C ALA A 4 -21.34 -14.22 -21.12
N PHE A 5 -20.53 -15.18 -21.59
CA PHE A 5 -19.12 -14.92 -21.87
C PHE A 5 -18.93 -13.94 -23.03
N LEU A 6 -19.76 -14.04 -24.08
CA LEU A 6 -19.71 -13.10 -25.21
C LEU A 6 -20.11 -11.68 -24.80
N ILE A 7 -21.12 -11.55 -23.92
CA ILE A 7 -21.52 -10.25 -23.35
C ILE A 7 -20.37 -9.65 -22.53
N SER A 8 -19.76 -10.42 -21.63
CA SER A 8 -18.61 -9.97 -20.83
C SER A 8 -17.41 -9.59 -21.72
N ALA A 9 -17.10 -10.39 -22.74
CA ALA A 9 -16.03 -10.08 -23.69
C ALA A 9 -16.33 -8.78 -24.46
N GLY A 10 -17.57 -8.57 -24.88
CA GLY A 10 -18.03 -7.33 -25.52
C GLY A 10 -17.88 -6.12 -24.60
N LYS A 11 -18.26 -6.24 -23.33
CA LYS A 11 -18.05 -5.18 -22.32
C LYS A 11 -16.58 -4.84 -22.14
N ILE A 12 -15.72 -5.85 -21.99
CA ILE A 12 -14.27 -5.68 -21.79
C ILE A 12 -13.64 -4.99 -23.01
N ALA A 13 -13.89 -5.52 -24.22
CA ALA A 13 -13.34 -4.95 -25.45
C ALA A 13 -13.84 -3.53 -25.69
N GLY A 14 -15.14 -3.30 -25.57
CA GLY A 14 -15.75 -1.98 -25.70
C GLY A 14 -15.20 -0.99 -24.68
N SER A 15 -14.98 -1.45 -23.44
CA SER A 15 -14.42 -0.63 -22.37
C SER A 15 -12.99 -0.20 -22.66
N VAL A 16 -12.12 -1.13 -23.07
CA VAL A 16 -10.72 -0.81 -23.42
C VAL A 16 -10.65 0.12 -24.63
N ILE A 17 -11.49 -0.09 -25.66
CA ILE A 17 -11.54 0.78 -26.84
C ILE A 17 -11.98 2.19 -26.44
N LEU A 18 -13.06 2.31 -25.66
CA LEU A 18 -13.58 3.59 -25.20
C LEU A 18 -12.53 4.32 -24.34
N LEU A 19 -11.90 3.63 -23.41
CA LEU A 19 -10.83 4.18 -22.59
C LEU A 19 -9.68 4.69 -23.47
N ALA A 20 -9.20 3.89 -24.40
CA ALA A 20 -8.14 4.29 -25.32
C ALA A 20 -8.53 5.53 -26.14
N ALA A 21 -9.77 5.60 -26.62
CA ALA A 21 -10.31 6.74 -27.36
C ALA A 21 -10.37 8.01 -26.50
N VAL A 22 -10.86 7.92 -25.26
CA VAL A 22 -10.92 9.04 -24.31
C VAL A 22 -9.52 9.55 -23.98
N LEU A 23 -8.58 8.66 -23.62
CA LEU A 23 -7.22 9.06 -23.28
C LEU A 23 -6.48 9.65 -24.49
N TRP A 24 -6.69 9.10 -25.68
CA TRP A 24 -6.15 9.65 -26.93
C TRP A 24 -6.72 11.04 -27.21
N GLY A 25 -8.04 11.22 -27.07
CA GLY A 25 -8.73 12.49 -27.28
C GLY A 25 -8.21 13.57 -26.33
N VAL A 26 -8.15 13.28 -25.02
CA VAL A 26 -7.63 14.21 -24.00
C VAL A 26 -6.15 14.52 -24.25
N SER A 27 -5.34 13.52 -24.61
CA SER A 27 -3.93 13.73 -24.95
C SER A 27 -3.75 14.62 -26.19
N ARG A 28 -4.62 14.48 -27.20
CA ARG A 28 -4.61 15.33 -28.40
C ARG A 28 -5.04 16.74 -28.09
N LEU A 29 -6.12 16.92 -27.34
CA LEU A 29 -6.60 18.23 -26.91
C LEU A 29 -5.55 18.96 -26.09
N ALA A 30 -4.89 18.29 -25.14
CA ALA A 30 -3.81 18.88 -24.35
C ALA A 30 -2.64 19.38 -25.22
N LYS A 31 -2.28 18.62 -26.27
CA LYS A 31 -1.24 19.03 -27.24
C LYS A 31 -1.69 20.21 -28.12
N ILE A 32 -2.93 20.19 -28.61
CA ILE A 32 -3.49 21.26 -29.44
C ILE A 32 -3.58 22.57 -28.65
N ALA A 33 -4.04 22.48 -27.40
CA ALA A 33 -4.12 23.61 -26.47
C ALA A 33 -2.75 24.04 -25.88
N LYS A 34 -1.65 23.36 -26.26
CA LYS A 34 -0.28 23.62 -25.77
C LYS A 34 -0.19 23.70 -24.24
N LEU A 35 -0.94 22.84 -23.54
CA LEU A 35 -0.94 22.80 -22.09
C LEU A 35 0.43 22.36 -21.57
N ASP A 36 0.79 22.84 -20.39
CA ASP A 36 1.98 22.38 -19.69
C ASP A 36 1.95 20.84 -19.57
N PRO A 37 3.08 20.15 -19.78
CA PRO A 37 3.13 18.69 -19.74
C PRO A 37 2.58 18.08 -18.45
N GLU A 38 2.75 18.78 -17.32
CA GLU A 38 2.21 18.37 -16.02
C GLU A 38 0.67 18.41 -16.01
N ILE A 39 0.08 19.49 -16.50
CA ILE A 39 -1.38 19.65 -16.61
C ILE A 39 -1.94 18.59 -17.57
N GLY A 40 -1.30 18.40 -18.72
CA GLY A 40 -1.70 17.36 -19.68
C GLY A 40 -1.69 15.96 -19.06
N ARG A 41 -0.65 15.63 -18.29
CA ARG A 41 -0.56 14.36 -17.56
C ARG A 41 -1.68 14.20 -16.52
N LYS A 42 -1.98 15.24 -15.75
CA LYS A 42 -3.04 15.19 -14.74
C LYS A 42 -4.44 15.14 -15.34
N LEU A 43 -4.67 15.74 -16.52
CA LEU A 43 -5.94 15.57 -17.25
C LEU A 43 -6.16 14.13 -17.72
N VAL A 44 -5.12 13.45 -18.19
CA VAL A 44 -5.16 12.02 -18.53
C VAL A 44 -5.45 11.18 -17.29
N HIS A 45 -4.79 11.46 -16.16
CA HIS A 45 -5.04 10.80 -14.87
C HIS A 45 -6.49 10.99 -14.40
N ILE A 46 -7.01 12.23 -14.44
CA ILE A 46 -8.40 12.53 -14.09
C ILE A 46 -9.35 11.74 -14.98
N SER A 47 -9.11 11.73 -16.29
CA SER A 47 -9.97 11.04 -17.25
C SER A 47 -9.98 9.52 -17.05
N LEU A 48 -8.82 8.93 -16.78
CA LEU A 48 -8.68 7.53 -16.42
C LEU A 48 -9.43 7.20 -15.13
N GLY A 49 -9.26 8.02 -14.09
CA GLY A 49 -9.92 7.82 -12.80
C GLY A 49 -11.44 7.96 -12.87
N LEU A 50 -11.94 8.99 -13.54
CA LEU A 50 -13.37 9.19 -13.78
C LEU A 50 -13.96 8.03 -14.59
N TYR A 51 -13.22 7.49 -15.56
CA TYR A 51 -13.64 6.31 -16.29
C TYR A 51 -13.75 5.08 -15.38
N CYS A 52 -12.74 4.83 -14.54
CA CYS A 52 -12.76 3.72 -13.59
C CYS A 52 -13.88 3.83 -12.54
N LEU A 53 -14.33 5.04 -12.19
CA LEU A 53 -15.49 5.23 -11.32
C LEU A 53 -16.80 4.68 -11.92
N THR A 54 -16.86 4.47 -13.23
CA THR A 54 -18.03 3.85 -13.89
C THR A 54 -18.07 2.33 -13.75
N PHE A 55 -16.98 1.67 -13.34
CA PHE A 55 -16.87 0.21 -13.35
C PHE A 55 -17.96 -0.51 -12.54
N PRO A 56 -18.35 -0.07 -11.33
CA PRO A 56 -19.43 -0.68 -10.56
C PRO A 56 -20.77 -0.75 -11.29
N TYR A 57 -20.98 0.09 -12.31
CA TYR A 57 -22.20 0.14 -13.10
C TYR A 57 -22.10 -0.62 -14.42
N VAL A 58 -20.89 -0.84 -14.93
CA VAL A 58 -20.64 -1.53 -16.22
C VAL A 58 -20.42 -3.02 -16.03
N PHE A 59 -19.63 -3.38 -15.02
CA PHE A 59 -19.16 -4.74 -14.78
C PHE A 59 -19.95 -5.39 -13.64
N GLY A 60 -20.36 -6.64 -13.88
CA GLY A 60 -21.10 -7.45 -12.91
C GLY A 60 -20.19 -8.40 -12.13
N ALA A 61 -18.98 -8.67 -12.62
CA ALA A 61 -18.06 -9.61 -12.00
C ALA A 61 -16.62 -9.07 -11.92
N VAL A 62 -15.92 -9.43 -10.84
CA VAL A 62 -14.54 -9.00 -10.55
C VAL A 62 -13.57 -9.38 -11.66
N TRP A 63 -13.73 -10.57 -12.24
CA TRP A 63 -12.86 -11.04 -13.32
C TRP A 63 -12.96 -10.15 -14.57
N GLU A 64 -14.12 -9.54 -14.84
CA GLU A 64 -14.29 -8.62 -15.99
C GLU A 64 -13.43 -7.36 -15.79
N VAL A 65 -13.37 -6.85 -14.57
CA VAL A 65 -12.54 -5.69 -14.21
C VAL A 65 -11.06 -6.06 -14.25
N VAL A 66 -10.67 -7.20 -13.67
CA VAL A 66 -9.27 -7.69 -13.73
C VAL A 66 -8.83 -7.87 -15.19
N ALA A 67 -9.67 -8.46 -16.05
CA ALA A 67 -9.39 -8.62 -17.46
C ALA A 67 -9.28 -7.27 -18.20
N THR A 68 -10.19 -6.33 -17.91
CA THR A 68 -10.17 -4.97 -18.48
C THR A 68 -8.89 -4.22 -18.09
N CYS A 69 -8.54 -4.21 -16.80
CA CYS A 69 -7.31 -3.60 -16.28
C CYS A 69 -6.06 -4.27 -16.89
N GLY A 70 -6.02 -5.59 -16.93
CA GLY A 70 -4.91 -6.36 -17.50
C GLY A 70 -4.73 -6.09 -19.00
N LEU A 71 -5.81 -6.06 -19.76
CA LEU A 71 -5.79 -5.75 -21.19
C LEU A 71 -5.39 -4.29 -21.44
N ALA A 72 -5.90 -3.34 -20.66
CA ALA A 72 -5.51 -1.94 -20.76
C ALA A 72 -4.01 -1.73 -20.49
N VAL A 73 -3.47 -2.38 -19.45
CA VAL A 73 -2.02 -2.36 -19.14
C VAL A 73 -1.23 -3.00 -20.28
N LEU A 74 -1.68 -4.14 -20.82
CA LEU A 74 -1.02 -4.79 -21.96
C LEU A 74 -0.98 -3.86 -23.19
N VAL A 75 -2.12 -3.25 -23.55
CA VAL A 75 -2.20 -2.30 -24.67
C VAL A 75 -1.26 -1.11 -24.43
N PHE A 76 -1.20 -0.59 -23.21
CA PHE A 76 -0.29 0.49 -22.85
C PHE A 76 1.19 0.08 -22.97
N LEU A 77 1.56 -1.11 -22.48
CA LEU A 77 2.91 -1.64 -22.60
C LEU A 77 3.31 -1.89 -24.06
N LEU A 78 2.40 -2.42 -24.87
CA LEU A 78 2.61 -2.63 -26.31
C LEU A 78 2.77 -1.29 -27.04
N ALA A 79 1.94 -0.29 -26.74
CA ALA A 79 2.07 1.06 -27.28
C ALA A 79 3.42 1.69 -26.90
N ARG A 80 3.86 1.50 -25.64
CA ARG A 80 5.16 1.98 -25.15
C ARG A 80 6.34 1.27 -25.83
N GLY A 81 6.21 -0.02 -26.13
CA GLY A 81 7.21 -0.82 -26.82
C GLY A 81 7.33 -0.53 -28.32
N THR A 82 6.20 -0.32 -29.00
CA THR A 82 6.13 -0.05 -30.46
C THR A 82 6.40 1.42 -30.81
N MET A 83 5.95 2.38 -29.99
CA MET A 83 6.24 3.82 -30.20
C MET A 83 7.67 4.23 -29.82
N ARG A 84 8.50 3.29 -29.34
CA ARG A 84 9.90 3.55 -29.00
C ARG A 84 10.75 3.98 -30.21
N GLN A 85 10.29 3.69 -31.43
CA GLN A 85 10.98 4.05 -32.67
C GLN A 85 10.26 5.07 -33.57
N SER A 86 8.95 5.35 -33.39
CA SER A 86 8.20 6.19 -34.35
C SER A 86 7.62 7.51 -33.80
N LEU A 87 7.79 7.81 -32.51
CA LEU A 87 7.41 9.10 -31.91
C LEU A 87 8.64 9.81 -31.33
N GLY A 88 9.52 10.23 -32.24
CA GLY A 88 10.71 11.00 -31.91
C GLY A 88 10.41 12.28 -31.13
N GLY A 89 11.28 12.56 -30.17
CA GLY A 89 11.80 13.91 -29.89
C GLY A 89 11.09 14.79 -28.86
N GLY A 90 9.83 14.55 -28.48
CA GLY A 90 9.06 15.52 -27.67
C GLY A 90 8.79 15.16 -26.20
N LEU A 91 8.96 13.91 -25.80
CA LEU A 91 8.60 13.40 -24.45
C LEU A 91 9.82 12.86 -23.67
N HIS A 92 11.03 13.08 -24.19
CA HIS A 92 12.26 12.48 -23.66
C HIS A 92 12.96 13.27 -22.54
N ALA A 93 12.32 14.26 -21.92
CA ALA A 93 12.94 14.98 -20.80
C ALA A 93 12.85 14.26 -19.45
N VAL A 94 12.10 13.16 -19.33
CA VAL A 94 11.96 12.47 -18.03
C VAL A 94 12.17 10.97 -18.20
N LYS A 95 13.42 10.52 -17.97
CA LYS A 95 13.80 9.13 -17.67
C LYS A 95 13.16 8.65 -16.34
N ARG A 96 11.84 8.72 -16.18
CA ARG A 96 11.13 8.13 -15.04
C ARG A 96 10.32 6.94 -15.52
N THR A 97 10.80 5.75 -15.22
CA THR A 97 9.97 4.55 -15.15
C THR A 97 9.06 4.68 -13.94
N SER A 98 7.93 5.39 -14.06
CA SER A 98 6.90 5.35 -13.03
C SER A 98 6.21 3.99 -13.13
N TYR A 99 6.11 3.27 -12.00
CA TYR A 99 5.26 2.08 -11.88
C TYR A 99 3.78 2.45 -11.69
N GLY A 100 3.47 3.75 -11.67
CA GLY A 100 2.18 4.29 -11.31
C GLY A 100 1.01 3.77 -12.14
N GLU A 101 1.16 3.53 -13.45
CA GLU A 101 0.03 3.02 -14.27
C GLU A 101 -0.34 1.58 -13.89
N ILE A 102 0.66 0.74 -13.62
CA ILE A 102 0.45 -0.64 -13.20
C ILE A 102 -0.16 -0.66 -11.79
N LEU A 103 0.39 0.15 -10.88
CA LEU A 103 -0.09 0.27 -9.52
C LEU A 103 -1.54 0.78 -9.47
N PHE A 104 -1.89 1.76 -10.30
CA PHE A 104 -3.25 2.25 -10.46
C PHE A 104 -4.22 1.14 -10.91
N ALA A 105 -3.86 0.38 -11.95
CA ALA A 105 -4.69 -0.71 -12.44
C ALA A 105 -4.90 -1.81 -11.38
N VAL A 106 -3.85 -2.13 -10.61
CA VAL A 106 -3.93 -3.05 -9.48
C VAL A 106 -4.89 -2.51 -8.41
N SER A 107 -4.78 -1.24 -8.04
CA SER A 107 -5.67 -0.60 -7.06
C SER A 107 -7.12 -0.62 -7.48
N VAL A 108 -7.42 -0.31 -8.74
CA VAL A 108 -8.79 -0.32 -9.27
C VAL A 108 -9.39 -1.72 -9.18
N ALA A 109 -8.65 -2.74 -9.63
CA ALA A 109 -9.12 -4.12 -9.57
C ALA A 109 -9.31 -4.61 -8.13
N LEU A 110 -8.37 -4.29 -7.23
CA LEU A 110 -8.47 -4.63 -5.81
C LEU A 110 -9.65 -3.92 -5.15
N LEU A 111 -9.80 -2.61 -5.32
CA LEU A 111 -10.94 -1.88 -4.74
C LEU A 111 -12.27 -2.41 -5.26
N PHE A 112 -12.36 -2.73 -6.55
CA PHE A 112 -13.59 -3.28 -7.12
C PHE A 112 -13.95 -4.62 -6.47
N TRP A 113 -12.95 -5.47 -6.22
CA TRP A 113 -13.16 -6.71 -5.49
C TRP A 113 -13.55 -6.48 -4.03
N LEU A 114 -12.91 -5.52 -3.37
CA LEU A 114 -13.08 -5.23 -1.95
C LEU A 114 -14.35 -4.44 -1.62
N LYS A 115 -14.99 -3.79 -2.61
CA LYS A 115 -16.17 -2.94 -2.40
C LYS A 115 -17.36 -3.67 -1.79
N ASP A 116 -17.50 -4.96 -2.08
CA ASP A 116 -18.64 -5.78 -1.65
C ASP A 116 -18.49 -6.29 -0.20
N GLY A 117 -17.57 -5.71 0.57
CA GLY A 117 -17.38 -6.02 1.99
C GLY A 117 -16.60 -7.30 2.26
N HIS A 118 -15.93 -7.85 1.24
CA HIS A 118 -14.82 -8.77 1.47
C HIS A 118 -13.80 -8.00 2.33
N PHE A 119 -13.65 -8.39 3.60
CA PHE A 119 -12.69 -7.83 4.56
C PHE A 119 -13.14 -6.60 5.39
N VAL A 120 -14.17 -6.77 6.22
CA VAL A 120 -14.11 -6.17 7.56
C VAL A 120 -13.37 -7.18 8.45
N SER A 121 -12.34 -6.72 9.17
CA SER A 121 -11.55 -7.53 10.12
C SER A 121 -12.42 -8.55 10.87
N LEU A 122 -11.98 -9.82 10.91
CA LEU A 122 -12.65 -10.89 11.66
C LEU A 122 -12.88 -10.51 13.13
N ALA A 123 -12.05 -9.66 13.75
CA ALA A 123 -12.29 -9.20 15.12
C ALA A 123 -13.59 -8.36 15.28
N LEU A 124 -14.17 -7.87 14.18
CA LEU A 124 -15.41 -7.09 14.15
C LEU A 124 -16.44 -7.78 13.25
N HIS A 125 -16.76 -9.05 13.56
CA HIS A 125 -17.67 -9.96 12.84
C HIS A 125 -19.10 -9.46 12.50
N HIS A 126 -19.46 -8.21 12.76
CA HIS A 126 -20.84 -7.72 12.65
C HIS A 126 -21.03 -6.40 11.88
N LYS A 127 -20.02 -5.89 11.16
CA LYS A 127 -20.26 -4.67 10.36
C LYS A 127 -20.86 -5.02 8.99
N PRO A 128 -21.99 -4.41 8.60
CA PRO A 128 -22.55 -4.60 7.27
C PRO A 128 -21.58 -4.07 6.18
N PRO A 129 -21.50 -4.74 5.01
CA PRO A 129 -20.76 -4.24 3.85
C PRO A 129 -21.24 -2.84 3.48
N VAL A 130 -20.31 -1.90 3.31
CA VAL A 130 -20.67 -0.50 3.15
C VAL A 130 -20.96 -0.09 1.68
N GLY A 131 -21.05 -1.06 0.79
CA GLY A 131 -21.45 -0.81 -0.59
C GLY A 131 -20.49 0.10 -1.36
N PRO A 132 -20.99 0.87 -2.34
CA PRO A 132 -20.16 1.52 -3.35
C PRO A 132 -19.21 2.62 -2.82
N VAL A 133 -19.45 3.15 -1.62
CA VAL A 133 -18.62 4.24 -1.04
C VAL A 133 -17.16 3.83 -0.89
N LEU A 134 -16.89 2.56 -0.59
CA LEU A 134 -15.55 2.01 -0.41
C LEU A 134 -14.76 1.92 -1.72
N TYR A 135 -15.44 1.95 -2.86
CA TYR A 135 -14.82 2.02 -4.18
C TYR A 135 -14.70 3.47 -4.65
N VAL A 136 -15.82 4.21 -4.56
CA VAL A 136 -15.94 5.54 -5.15
C VAL A 136 -15.06 6.56 -4.43
N LEU A 137 -15.11 6.62 -3.10
CA LEU A 137 -14.40 7.67 -2.36
C LEU A 137 -12.86 7.58 -2.50
N PRO A 138 -12.22 6.40 -2.29
CA PRO A 138 -10.77 6.30 -2.43
C PRO A 138 -10.27 6.59 -3.86
N LEU A 139 -11.00 6.12 -4.88
CA LEU A 139 -10.66 6.43 -6.28
C LEU A 139 -10.87 7.89 -6.62
N LEU A 140 -11.96 8.51 -6.13
CA LEU A 140 -12.23 9.93 -6.38
C LEU A 140 -11.15 10.82 -5.76
N ILE A 141 -10.70 10.50 -4.54
CA ILE A 141 -9.59 11.20 -3.88
C ILE A 141 -8.30 11.02 -4.68
N LEU A 142 -7.94 9.79 -5.08
CA LEU A 142 -6.76 9.59 -5.92
C LEU A 142 -6.86 10.35 -7.26
N THR A 143 -8.06 10.46 -7.82
CA THR A 143 -8.26 11.07 -9.14
C THR A 143 -8.16 12.59 -9.07
N LEU A 144 -8.87 13.22 -8.13
CA LEU A 144 -9.03 14.67 -8.07
C LEU A 144 -8.05 15.35 -7.12
N CYS A 145 -7.82 14.78 -5.93
CA CYS A 145 -6.94 15.39 -4.92
C CYS A 145 -5.48 15.32 -5.33
N ASP A 146 -5.02 14.21 -5.91
CA ASP A 146 -3.65 14.09 -6.45
C ASP A 146 -3.41 15.07 -7.61
N ALA A 147 -4.40 15.23 -8.50
CA ALA A 147 -4.31 16.19 -9.58
C ALA A 147 -4.28 17.64 -9.08
N ALA A 148 -5.18 18.00 -8.15
CA ALA A 148 -5.22 19.32 -7.55
C ALA A 148 -3.92 19.65 -6.78
N SER A 149 -3.43 18.70 -5.98
CA SER A 149 -2.17 18.80 -5.23
C SER A 149 -0.99 19.06 -6.16
N ALA A 150 -0.88 18.31 -7.26
CA ALA A 150 0.24 18.45 -8.18
C ALA A 150 0.19 19.76 -8.97
N VAL A 151 -0.99 20.17 -9.46
CA VAL A 151 -1.14 21.43 -10.20
C VAL A 151 -0.84 22.62 -9.29
N VAL A 152 -1.43 22.69 -8.09
CA VAL A 152 -1.15 23.79 -7.17
C VAL A 152 0.28 23.72 -6.65
N GLY A 153 0.77 22.52 -6.35
CA GLY A 153 2.11 22.32 -5.82
C GLY A 153 3.21 22.70 -6.80
N SER A 154 3.00 22.50 -8.11
CA SER A 154 3.94 22.92 -9.17
C SER A 154 3.89 24.41 -9.47
N LEU A 155 2.70 25.04 -9.42
CA LEU A 155 2.54 26.46 -9.75
C LEU A 155 2.80 27.41 -8.57
N TYR A 156 2.42 27.00 -7.36
CA TYR A 156 2.41 27.85 -6.16
C TYR A 156 3.26 27.32 -5.00
N GLY A 157 3.92 26.17 -5.17
CA GLY A 157 4.70 25.53 -4.11
C GLY A 157 5.95 26.33 -3.73
N LYS A 158 5.92 27.01 -2.58
CA LYS A 158 7.06 27.75 -2.04
C LYS A 158 7.86 26.93 -1.04
N ARG A 159 7.17 26.11 -0.22
CA ARG A 159 7.81 25.29 0.82
C ARG A 159 7.95 23.86 0.34
N GLN A 160 9.07 23.56 -0.30
CA GLN A 160 9.36 22.23 -0.83
C GLN A 160 10.11 21.35 0.18
N PHE A 161 9.81 20.07 0.18
CA PHE A 161 10.54 19.03 0.89
C PHE A 161 10.97 17.94 -0.07
N GLN A 162 12.15 17.36 0.17
CA GLN A 162 12.73 16.32 -0.68
C GLN A 162 12.09 14.96 -0.39
N ILE A 163 11.81 14.21 -1.45
CA ILE A 163 11.41 12.81 -1.44
C ILE A 163 12.44 12.00 -2.26
N GLU A 164 12.39 10.66 -2.24
CA GLU A 164 13.36 9.83 -2.98
C GLU A 164 13.52 10.25 -4.46
N GLU A 165 12.42 10.63 -5.12
CA GLU A 165 12.42 11.04 -6.54
C GLU A 165 11.87 12.45 -6.78
N GLY A 166 12.51 13.45 -6.19
CA GLY A 166 12.27 14.88 -6.44
C GLY A 166 11.75 15.62 -5.22
N SER A 167 10.87 16.60 -5.44
CA SER A 167 10.32 17.42 -4.36
C SER A 167 8.79 17.39 -4.36
N LYS A 168 8.21 17.46 -3.17
CA LYS A 168 6.80 17.77 -2.95
C LYS A 168 6.71 19.11 -2.21
N SER A 169 5.57 19.79 -2.30
CA SER A 169 5.34 21.06 -1.61
C SER A 169 4.32 20.92 -0.50
N VAL A 170 4.52 21.69 0.58
CA VAL A 170 3.55 21.78 1.68
C VAL A 170 2.21 22.30 1.16
N GLU A 171 2.24 23.27 0.24
CA GLU A 171 1.05 23.83 -0.40
C GLU A 171 0.25 22.76 -1.15
N GLY A 172 0.92 21.87 -1.90
CA GLY A 172 0.27 20.74 -2.57
C GLY A 172 -0.40 19.79 -1.58
N VAL A 173 0.29 19.41 -0.50
CA VAL A 173 -0.27 18.54 0.56
C VAL A 173 -1.48 19.18 1.25
N VAL A 174 -1.46 20.51 1.48
CA VAL A 174 -2.61 21.23 2.03
C VAL A 174 -3.80 21.22 1.06
N VAL A 175 -3.56 21.45 -0.24
CA VAL A 175 -4.62 21.36 -1.25
C VAL A 175 -5.19 19.95 -1.35
N PHE A 176 -4.33 18.93 -1.28
CA PHE A 176 -4.78 17.53 -1.19
C PHE A 176 -5.73 17.37 0.00
N ALA A 177 -5.32 17.78 1.20
CA ALA A 177 -6.11 17.60 2.42
C ALA A 177 -7.46 18.34 2.34
N VAL A 178 -7.48 19.60 1.90
CA VAL A 178 -8.72 20.39 1.80
C VAL A 178 -9.67 19.80 0.77
N THR A 179 -9.17 19.44 -0.42
CA THR A 179 -10.00 18.82 -1.46
C THR A 179 -10.51 17.43 -1.03
N ALA A 180 -9.67 16.63 -0.38
CA ALA A 180 -10.05 15.33 0.16
C ALA A 180 -11.11 15.46 1.25
N TRP A 181 -11.01 16.47 2.12
CA TRP A 181 -12.00 16.73 3.16
C TRP A 181 -13.37 17.05 2.57
N LEU A 182 -13.42 17.97 1.60
CA LEU A 182 -14.67 18.35 0.93
C LEU A 182 -15.29 17.19 0.17
N LEU A 183 -14.50 16.46 -0.63
CA LEU A 183 -14.99 15.30 -1.36
C LEU A 183 -15.46 14.18 -0.44
N SER A 184 -14.73 13.92 0.64
CA SER A 184 -15.15 12.93 1.65
C SER A 184 -16.45 13.33 2.31
N LEU A 185 -16.59 14.60 2.70
CA LEU A 185 -17.83 15.09 3.32
C LEU A 185 -19.03 14.92 2.38
N ILE A 186 -18.88 15.32 1.12
CA ILE A 186 -19.94 15.19 0.10
C ILE A 186 -20.30 13.71 -0.12
N VAL A 187 -19.30 12.87 -0.39
CA VAL A 187 -19.52 11.47 -0.73
C VAL A 187 -20.10 10.68 0.45
N ILE A 188 -19.56 10.87 1.65
CA ILE A 188 -20.06 10.20 2.86
C ILE A 188 -21.51 10.61 3.13
N LEU A 189 -21.85 11.90 3.06
CA LEU A 189 -23.23 12.37 3.28
C LEU A 189 -24.22 11.90 2.21
N LEU A 190 -23.78 11.68 0.97
CA LEU A 190 -24.63 11.24 -0.13
C LEU A 190 -24.78 9.72 -0.23
N MET A 191 -23.75 8.96 0.16
CA MET A 191 -23.67 7.51 -0.08
C MET A 191 -23.77 6.66 1.18
N THR A 192 -23.85 7.27 2.36
CA THR A 192 -23.95 6.55 3.64
C THR A 192 -25.06 7.14 4.51
N ASP A 193 -25.45 6.38 5.52
CA ASP A 193 -26.54 6.67 6.46
C ASP A 193 -26.05 7.18 7.82
N ILE A 194 -24.74 7.43 7.97
CA ILE A 194 -24.16 7.86 9.24
C ILE A 194 -24.57 9.28 9.62
N GLY A 195 -24.52 9.59 10.91
CA GLY A 195 -24.82 10.93 11.42
C GLY A 195 -23.90 12.03 10.86
N ARG A 196 -24.40 13.26 10.80
CA ARG A 196 -23.66 14.41 10.24
C ARG A 196 -22.37 14.69 11.01
N SER A 197 -22.38 14.51 12.32
CA SER A 197 -21.19 14.63 13.18
C SER A 197 -20.11 13.62 12.83
N GLU A 198 -20.50 12.37 12.61
CA GLU A 198 -19.65 11.26 12.20
C GLU A 198 -19.07 11.54 10.81
N ALA A 199 -19.88 12.01 9.87
CA ALA A 199 -19.44 12.37 8.52
C ALA A 199 -18.37 13.46 8.54
N VAL A 200 -18.56 14.54 9.31
CA VAL A 200 -17.57 15.62 9.44
C VAL A 200 -16.26 15.09 10.01
N LEU A 201 -16.33 14.29 11.09
CA LEU A 201 -15.15 13.78 11.77
C LEU A 201 -14.41 12.74 10.92
N LEU A 202 -15.12 11.82 10.30
CA LEU A 202 -14.53 10.81 9.42
C LEU A 202 -13.92 11.45 8.17
N ALA A 203 -14.61 12.40 7.52
CA ALA A 203 -14.06 13.13 6.39
C ALA A 203 -12.75 13.82 6.73
N PHE A 204 -12.64 14.37 7.95
CA PHE A 204 -11.42 14.99 8.43
C PHE A 204 -10.29 13.98 8.64
N ILE A 205 -10.57 12.83 9.26
CA ILE A 205 -9.59 11.74 9.41
C ILE A 205 -9.10 11.25 8.04
N VAL A 206 -10.04 11.02 7.10
CA VAL A 206 -9.75 10.60 5.71
C VAL A 206 -8.84 11.61 5.01
N ALA A 207 -9.12 12.91 5.16
CA ALA A 207 -8.34 13.97 4.56
C ALA A 207 -6.90 14.03 5.08
N VAL A 208 -6.72 14.01 6.40
CA VAL A 208 -5.39 14.06 7.02
C VAL A 208 -4.61 12.78 6.69
N PHE A 209 -5.24 11.62 6.78
CA PHE A 209 -4.58 10.36 6.45
C PHE A 209 -4.21 10.26 4.98
N GLY A 210 -5.11 10.65 4.07
CA GLY A 210 -4.83 10.71 2.63
C GLY A 210 -3.67 11.65 2.31
N ALA A 211 -3.61 12.82 2.98
CA ALA A 211 -2.49 13.76 2.82
C ALA A 211 -1.15 13.19 3.33
N LEU A 212 -1.16 12.37 4.39
CA LEU A 212 0.03 11.65 4.85
C LEU A 212 0.47 10.57 3.87
N LEU A 213 -0.48 9.81 3.30
CA LEU A 213 -0.19 8.83 2.26
C LEU A 213 0.42 9.51 1.04
N GLU A 214 -0.15 10.63 0.60
CA GLU A 214 0.39 11.44 -0.48
C GLU A 214 1.79 11.94 -0.15
N ALA A 215 2.01 12.57 1.02
CA ALA A 215 3.32 13.09 1.40
C ALA A 215 4.41 11.99 1.57
N ALA A 216 4.01 10.79 2.00
CA ALA A 216 4.91 9.66 2.19
C ALA A 216 5.20 8.91 0.87
N SER A 217 4.31 8.95 -0.11
CA SER A 217 4.45 8.15 -1.33
C SER A 217 5.50 8.69 -2.31
N TRP A 218 6.16 7.78 -3.00
CA TRP A 218 7.15 8.07 -4.05
C TRP A 218 7.04 7.02 -5.18
N ARG A 219 7.69 7.24 -6.32
CA ARG A 219 7.72 6.27 -7.46
C ARG A 219 6.35 5.82 -8.01
N GLY A 220 5.29 6.60 -7.79
CA GLY A 220 3.93 6.22 -8.18
C GLY A 220 3.25 5.26 -7.20
N LEU A 221 3.81 5.04 -6.00
CA LEU A 221 3.19 4.24 -4.93
C LEU A 221 1.93 4.90 -4.36
N ASP A 222 1.76 6.20 -4.53
CA ASP A 222 0.53 6.95 -4.22
C ASP A 222 -0.69 6.31 -4.90
N ASN A 223 -0.53 5.86 -6.14
CA ASN A 223 -1.57 5.16 -6.90
C ASN A 223 -2.01 3.83 -6.27
N LEU A 224 -1.26 3.29 -5.30
CA LEU A 224 -1.61 2.09 -4.51
C LEU A 224 -1.96 2.43 -3.06
N PHE A 225 -1.14 3.24 -2.42
CA PHE A 225 -1.29 3.57 -1.01
C PHE A 225 -2.52 4.42 -0.72
N ILE A 226 -2.82 5.42 -1.55
CA ILE A 226 -3.99 6.27 -1.33
C ILE A 226 -5.28 5.44 -1.44
N PRO A 227 -5.55 4.70 -2.54
CA PRO A 227 -6.81 3.99 -2.66
C PRO A 227 -6.98 2.89 -1.61
N LEU A 228 -5.97 2.04 -1.40
CA LEU A 228 -6.07 0.94 -0.43
C LEU A 228 -6.07 1.45 1.01
N GLY A 229 -5.15 2.37 1.35
CA GLY A 229 -5.10 2.94 2.69
C GLY A 229 -6.43 3.58 3.10
N LEU A 230 -7.02 4.38 2.21
CA LEU A 230 -8.32 4.99 2.46
C LEU A 230 -9.46 3.97 2.52
N TYR A 231 -9.47 2.96 1.66
CA TYR A 231 -10.45 1.86 1.75
C TYR A 231 -10.47 1.24 3.14
N PHE A 232 -9.31 0.83 3.64
CA PHE A 232 -9.20 0.16 4.94
C PHE A 232 -9.51 1.10 6.10
N LEU A 233 -9.08 2.36 6.01
CA LEU A 233 -9.44 3.37 7.00
C LEU A 233 -10.96 3.52 7.09
N ILE A 234 -11.62 3.72 5.95
CA ILE A 234 -13.07 3.95 5.90
C ILE A 234 -13.82 2.69 6.36
N SER A 235 -13.45 1.50 5.86
CA SER A 235 -14.13 0.24 6.22
C SER A 235 -14.08 -0.05 7.72
N ASN A 236 -12.98 0.32 8.39
CA ASN A 236 -12.84 0.13 9.83
C ASN A 236 -13.52 1.23 10.67
N LEU A 237 -13.57 2.47 10.18
CA LEU A 237 -14.01 3.62 10.98
C LEU A 237 -15.47 4.04 10.77
N LEU A 238 -16.07 3.73 9.62
CA LEU A 238 -17.32 4.36 9.20
C LEU A 238 -18.47 4.27 10.22
N TYR A 239 -18.65 3.11 10.85
CA TYR A 239 -19.72 2.87 11.82
C TYR A 239 -19.25 2.86 13.27
N LEU A 240 -18.13 3.52 13.57
CA LEU A 240 -17.57 3.56 14.92
C LEU A 240 -18.31 4.55 15.85
N GLY A 241 -19.15 5.42 15.28
CA GLY A 241 -19.88 6.48 16.01
C GLY A 241 -18.98 7.64 16.43
N VAL A 242 -19.58 8.77 16.82
CA VAL A 242 -18.84 10.01 17.13
C VAL A 242 -17.78 9.82 18.21
N VAL A 243 -18.12 9.10 19.28
CA VAL A 243 -17.20 8.91 20.42
C VAL A 243 -15.98 8.10 20.01
N GLY A 244 -16.18 6.96 19.33
CA GLY A 244 -15.07 6.13 18.89
C GLY A 244 -14.22 6.82 17.83
N LEU A 245 -14.85 7.52 16.88
CA LEU A 245 -14.12 8.36 15.91
C LEU A 245 -13.30 9.44 16.60
N SER A 246 -13.81 10.07 17.66
CA SER A 246 -13.11 11.12 18.40
C SER A 246 -11.89 10.60 19.13
N LEU A 247 -11.99 9.40 19.73
CA LEU A 247 -10.87 8.73 20.38
C LEU A 247 -9.76 8.39 19.37
N ILE A 248 -10.13 7.77 18.24
CA ILE A 248 -9.16 7.42 17.20
C ILE A 248 -8.54 8.66 16.58
N ALA A 249 -9.33 9.70 16.30
CA ALA A 249 -8.81 10.99 15.85
C ALA A 249 -7.80 11.54 16.85
N GLY A 250 -8.13 11.57 18.14
CA GLY A 250 -7.22 12.04 19.20
C GLY A 250 -5.89 11.29 19.24
N VAL A 251 -5.94 9.95 19.20
CA VAL A 251 -4.73 9.11 19.17
C VAL A 251 -3.92 9.35 17.90
N PHE A 252 -4.59 9.43 16.75
CA PHE A 252 -3.95 9.67 15.46
C PHE A 252 -3.27 11.06 15.41
N PHE A 253 -3.95 12.11 15.88
CA PHE A 253 -3.37 13.45 15.99
C PHE A 253 -2.19 13.50 16.95
N ALA A 254 -2.29 12.84 18.11
CA ALA A 254 -1.18 12.77 19.05
C ALA A 254 0.04 12.07 18.43
N ALA A 255 -0.17 10.95 17.73
CA ALA A 255 0.89 10.23 17.01
C ALA A 255 1.52 11.08 15.90
N LEU A 256 0.70 11.79 15.12
CA LEU A 256 1.17 12.70 14.07
C LEU A 256 2.00 13.85 14.66
N MET A 257 1.53 14.47 15.74
CA MET A 257 2.26 15.54 16.43
C MET A 257 3.58 15.05 17.00
N LEU A 258 3.61 13.85 17.58
CA LEU A 258 4.84 13.21 18.05
C LEU A 258 5.81 12.97 16.89
N LEU A 259 5.33 12.43 15.76
CA LEU A 259 6.14 12.22 14.57
C LEU A 259 6.74 13.54 14.05
N LEU A 260 5.93 14.59 13.94
CA LEU A 260 6.38 15.91 13.52
C LEU A 260 7.40 16.51 14.51
N PHE A 261 7.19 16.33 15.81
CA PHE A 261 8.11 16.78 16.85
C PHE A 261 9.45 16.06 16.80
N VAL A 262 9.45 14.73 16.65
CA VAL A 262 10.67 13.90 16.56
C VAL A 262 11.43 14.17 15.26
N THR A 263 10.72 14.44 14.16
CA THR A 263 11.33 14.70 12.84
C THR A 263 11.81 16.13 12.62
N ARG A 264 11.40 17.10 13.45
CA ARG A 264 11.66 18.54 13.20
C ARG A 264 13.14 18.92 13.06
N HIS A 265 14.02 18.18 13.74
CA HIS A 265 15.48 18.42 13.75
C HIS A 265 16.26 17.39 12.94
N ARG A 266 15.56 16.52 12.20
CA ARG A 266 16.19 15.47 11.37
C ARG A 266 16.45 15.98 9.97
N SER A 267 17.43 15.38 9.30
CA SER A 267 17.69 15.64 7.88
C SER A 267 16.47 15.24 7.01
N GLY A 268 16.37 15.80 5.81
CA GLY A 268 15.23 15.56 4.91
C GLY A 268 15.01 14.08 4.57
N GLU A 269 16.10 13.34 4.33
CA GLU A 269 16.06 11.91 4.02
C GLU A 269 15.57 11.07 5.20
N GLU A 270 16.10 11.32 6.41
CA GLU A 270 15.64 10.65 7.63
C GLU A 270 14.17 10.95 7.92
N ARG A 271 13.75 12.20 7.69
CA ARG A 271 12.36 12.61 7.86
C ARG A 271 11.43 11.89 6.89
N HIS A 272 11.81 11.78 5.62
CA HIS A 272 11.02 11.06 4.61
C HIS A 272 10.92 9.57 4.98
N PHE A 273 12.04 8.94 5.36
CA PHE A 273 12.04 7.55 5.82
C PHE A 273 11.11 7.33 7.02
N MET A 274 11.19 8.18 8.05
CA MET A 274 10.34 8.04 9.24
C MET A 274 8.86 8.28 8.92
N ALA A 275 8.54 9.20 8.01
CA ALA A 275 7.18 9.40 7.53
C ALA A 275 6.65 8.15 6.82
N ILE A 276 7.41 7.56 5.90
CA ILE A 276 7.02 6.33 5.19
C ILE A 276 6.85 5.17 6.16
N GLY A 277 7.83 4.95 7.03
CA GLY A 277 7.77 3.88 8.02
C GLY A 277 6.53 4.01 8.89
N SER A 278 6.30 5.19 9.48
CA SER A 278 5.14 5.43 10.35
C SER A 278 3.81 5.22 9.61
N THR A 279 3.69 5.74 8.39
CA THR A 279 2.50 5.56 7.56
C THR A 279 2.28 4.10 7.21
N LEU A 280 3.33 3.35 6.83
CA LEU A 280 3.24 1.92 6.53
C LEU A 280 2.84 1.10 7.76
N PHE A 281 3.41 1.38 8.94
CA PHE A 281 3.05 0.72 10.18
C PHE A 281 1.60 1.00 10.58
N PHE A 282 1.13 2.23 10.37
CA PHE A 282 -0.26 2.58 10.59
C PHE A 282 -1.20 1.85 9.61
N CYS A 283 -0.83 1.75 8.32
CA CYS A 283 -1.54 0.92 7.35
C CYS A 283 -1.63 -0.54 7.84
N ILE A 284 -0.50 -1.15 8.21
CA ILE A 284 -0.47 -2.53 8.72
C ILE A 284 -1.34 -2.68 9.97
N ALA A 285 -1.33 -1.71 10.88
CA ALA A 285 -2.18 -1.71 12.08
C ALA A 285 -3.68 -1.77 11.75
N ILE A 286 -4.10 -0.99 10.76
CA ILE A 286 -5.48 -0.97 10.28
C ILE A 286 -5.82 -2.29 9.58
N PHE A 287 -4.86 -2.88 8.85
CA PHE A 287 -5.13 -4.05 8.00
C PHE A 287 -5.09 -5.38 8.76
N ALA A 288 -4.16 -5.53 9.70
CA ALA A 288 -3.81 -6.81 10.34
C ALA A 288 -4.03 -6.81 11.86
N GLU A 289 -4.79 -5.85 12.39
CA GLU A 289 -4.96 -5.53 13.81
C GLU A 289 -3.72 -4.89 14.47
N PRO A 290 -3.91 -4.06 15.51
CA PRO A 290 -2.80 -3.42 16.21
C PRO A 290 -1.78 -4.38 16.81
N SER A 291 -2.20 -5.58 17.22
CA SER A 291 -1.31 -6.60 17.82
C SER A 291 -0.31 -7.19 16.83
N SER A 292 -0.65 -7.23 15.54
CA SER A 292 0.19 -7.81 14.49
C SER A 292 1.31 -6.89 14.02
N ILE A 293 1.39 -5.65 14.53
CA ILE A 293 2.48 -4.70 14.25
C ILE A 293 3.82 -5.20 14.80
N VAL A 294 3.80 -6.03 15.84
CA VAL A 294 5.00 -6.41 16.60
C VAL A 294 6.04 -7.09 15.72
N THR A 295 5.67 -8.06 14.88
CA THR A 295 6.65 -8.79 14.06
C THR A 295 7.23 -7.94 12.90
N PRO A 296 6.47 -7.12 12.15
CA PRO A 296 7.04 -6.09 11.27
C PRO A 296 7.95 -5.10 12.01
N ALA A 297 7.61 -4.72 13.25
CA ALA A 297 8.43 -3.81 14.04
C ALA A 297 9.78 -4.43 14.41
N VAL A 298 9.81 -5.74 14.72
CA VAL A 298 11.05 -6.49 14.93
C VAL A 298 11.91 -6.50 13.67
N VAL A 299 11.34 -6.61 12.47
CA VAL A 299 12.09 -6.52 11.20
C VAL A 299 12.77 -5.17 11.04
N VAL A 300 12.02 -4.08 11.19
CA VAL A 300 12.54 -2.72 11.04
C VAL A 300 13.55 -2.39 12.14
N GLY A 301 13.30 -2.81 13.38
CA GLY A 301 14.25 -2.68 14.49
C GLY A 301 15.56 -3.45 14.21
N THR A 302 15.45 -4.67 13.68
CA THR A 302 16.63 -5.48 13.29
C THR A 302 17.43 -4.79 12.20
N TYR A 303 16.75 -4.19 11.21
CA TYR A 303 17.41 -3.40 10.17
C TYR A 303 18.22 -2.26 10.78
N PHE A 304 17.64 -1.46 11.69
CA PHE A 304 18.35 -0.36 12.32
C PHE A 304 19.54 -0.81 13.18
N ILE A 305 19.40 -1.92 13.91
CA ILE A 305 20.50 -2.50 14.69
C ILE A 305 21.64 -2.97 13.75
N ALA A 306 21.29 -3.60 12.63
CA ALA A 306 22.25 -4.01 11.62
C ALA A 306 22.92 -2.79 10.94
N ASP A 307 22.14 -1.75 10.69
CA ASP A 307 22.56 -0.53 10.03
C ASP A 307 23.53 0.30 10.88
N ALA A 308 23.29 0.39 12.19
CA ALA A 308 24.23 1.01 13.14
C ALA A 308 25.62 0.33 13.16
N VAL A 309 25.73 -0.89 12.63
CA VAL A 309 26.96 -1.68 12.58
C VAL A 309 27.65 -1.62 11.20
N ARG A 310 26.92 -1.21 10.15
CA ARG A 310 27.37 -1.06 8.76
C ARG A 310 27.89 0.37 8.50
N HIS A 311 29.08 0.69 8.97
CA HIS A 311 29.54 2.09 8.94
C HIS A 311 29.89 2.70 7.57
N ARG A 312 29.89 1.99 6.42
CA ARG A 312 30.47 2.55 5.17
C ARG A 312 29.89 2.17 3.79
N GLU A 313 28.94 1.24 3.68
CA GLU A 313 28.44 0.78 2.36
C GLU A 313 26.90 0.72 2.35
N ARG A 314 26.24 1.88 2.41
CA ARG A 314 24.79 1.94 2.20
C ARG A 314 24.51 2.10 0.71
N PRO A 315 23.82 1.14 0.06
CA PRO A 315 23.16 1.43 -1.20
C PRO A 315 22.22 2.63 -1.01
N PRO A 316 22.09 3.51 -1.99
CA PRO A 316 21.08 4.57 -1.94
C PRO A 316 19.69 3.93 -1.73
N PHE A 317 18.92 4.48 -0.78
CA PHE A 317 17.54 4.07 -0.49
C PHE A 317 17.34 2.62 0.00
N ASP A 318 18.38 2.03 0.61
CA ASP A 318 18.36 0.67 1.15
C ASP A 318 17.19 0.41 2.13
N ALA A 319 16.97 1.35 3.06
CA ALA A 319 15.89 1.27 4.04
C ALA A 319 14.50 1.31 3.39
N LEU A 320 14.38 2.03 2.28
CA LEU A 320 13.14 2.21 1.55
C LEU A 320 12.76 0.94 0.77
N ASN A 321 13.75 0.26 0.20
CA ASN A 321 13.57 -1.06 -0.40
C ASN A 321 13.10 -2.10 0.62
N LEU A 322 13.57 -2.04 1.87
CA LEU A 322 13.04 -2.89 2.94
C LEU A 322 11.56 -2.60 3.21
N LEU A 323 11.15 -1.33 3.25
CA LEU A 323 9.75 -0.96 3.45
C LEU A 323 8.84 -1.45 2.30
N ILE A 324 9.32 -1.45 1.05
CA ILE A 324 8.62 -2.06 -0.09
C ILE A 324 8.43 -3.57 0.14
N VAL A 325 9.46 -4.27 0.66
CA VAL A 325 9.35 -5.70 0.98
C VAL A 325 8.38 -5.95 2.12
N VAL A 326 8.42 -5.14 3.19
CA VAL A 326 7.46 -5.22 4.30
C VAL A 326 6.03 -5.05 3.78
N LEU A 327 5.79 -4.08 2.90
CA LEU A 327 4.51 -3.90 2.23
C LEU A 327 4.12 -5.13 1.40
N ALA A 328 5.03 -5.64 0.58
CA ALA A 328 4.75 -6.77 -0.30
C ALA A 328 4.36 -8.03 0.50
N VAL A 329 5.04 -8.30 1.61
CA VAL A 329 4.68 -9.40 2.53
C VAL A 329 3.29 -9.18 3.14
N ALA A 330 2.99 -7.96 3.60
CA ALA A 330 1.69 -7.63 4.17
C ALA A 330 0.56 -7.79 3.14
N LEU A 331 0.73 -7.27 1.92
CA LEU A 331 -0.25 -7.40 0.84
C LEU A 331 -0.40 -8.85 0.36
N PHE A 332 0.69 -9.63 0.33
CA PHE A 332 0.62 -11.05 -0.05
C PHE A 332 -0.28 -11.83 0.90
N TYR A 333 -0.05 -11.72 2.21
CA TYR A 333 -0.87 -12.41 3.20
C TYR A 333 -2.31 -11.88 3.25
N PHE A 334 -2.48 -10.58 3.03
CA PHE A 334 -3.81 -10.00 2.85
C PHE A 334 -4.57 -10.66 1.68
N VAL A 335 -3.98 -10.73 0.49
CA VAL A 335 -4.62 -11.37 -0.68
C VAL A 335 -4.83 -12.86 -0.43
N LEU A 336 -3.83 -13.55 0.12
CA LEU A 336 -3.89 -14.98 0.40
C LEU A 336 -5.02 -15.32 1.37
N SER A 337 -5.18 -14.55 2.43
CA SER A 337 -6.23 -14.78 3.44
C SER A 337 -7.61 -14.75 2.81
N ASN A 338 -7.82 -13.83 1.87
CA ASN A 338 -9.09 -13.65 1.18
C ASN A 338 -9.32 -14.70 0.08
N VAL A 339 -8.29 -15.06 -0.69
CA VAL A 339 -8.42 -16.11 -1.72
C VAL A 339 -8.60 -17.48 -1.09
N ALA A 340 -7.89 -17.77 0.00
CA ALA A 340 -7.99 -19.04 0.71
C ALA A 340 -9.17 -19.11 1.69
N LEU A 341 -9.85 -17.98 1.96
CA LEU A 341 -10.88 -17.83 3.00
C LEU A 341 -10.41 -18.39 4.36
N LYS A 342 -9.15 -18.14 4.70
CA LYS A 342 -8.49 -18.64 5.91
C LYS A 342 -7.76 -17.51 6.61
N ASP A 343 -7.71 -17.55 7.94
CA ASP A 343 -6.82 -16.68 8.69
C ASP A 343 -5.36 -17.06 8.38
N THR A 344 -4.59 -16.07 7.95
CA THR A 344 -3.18 -16.23 7.59
C THR A 344 -2.23 -15.56 8.59
N ILE A 345 -2.75 -15.10 9.73
CA ILE A 345 -1.98 -14.37 10.75
C ILE A 345 -0.74 -15.14 11.21
N PHE A 346 -0.82 -16.47 11.27
CA PHE A 346 0.31 -17.33 11.62
C PHE A 346 1.43 -17.23 10.57
N GLY A 347 1.10 -17.41 9.30
CA GLY A 347 2.04 -17.26 8.18
C GLY A 347 2.59 -15.84 8.06
N PHE A 348 1.76 -14.83 8.29
CA PHE A 348 2.17 -13.42 8.33
C PHE A 348 3.24 -13.18 9.40
N ASN A 349 2.97 -13.57 10.65
CA ASN A 349 3.89 -13.36 11.76
C ASN A 349 5.19 -14.16 11.60
N LEU A 350 5.09 -15.41 11.13
CA LEU A 350 6.26 -16.24 10.85
C LEU A 350 7.11 -15.64 9.72
N SER A 351 6.50 -15.10 8.67
CA SER A 351 7.25 -14.48 7.57
C SER A 351 8.03 -13.25 8.04
N PHE A 352 7.42 -12.37 8.84
CA PHE A 352 8.15 -11.24 9.40
C PHE A 352 9.23 -11.68 10.40
N ALA A 353 8.94 -12.65 11.26
CA ALA A 353 9.95 -13.19 12.18
C ALA A 353 11.14 -13.82 11.43
N ALA A 354 10.86 -14.60 10.38
CA ALA A 354 11.89 -15.20 9.54
C ALA A 354 12.70 -14.12 8.84
N LEU A 355 12.04 -13.10 8.26
CA LEU A 355 12.69 -11.95 7.63
C LEU A 355 13.69 -11.31 8.61
N ALA A 356 13.29 -11.01 9.85
CA ALA A 356 14.20 -10.48 10.87
C ALA A 356 15.43 -11.39 11.10
N GLY A 357 15.22 -12.71 11.20
CA GLY A 357 16.30 -13.70 11.25
C GLY A 357 17.25 -13.60 10.05
N GLY A 358 16.72 -13.50 8.83
CA GLY A 358 17.49 -13.34 7.60
C GLY A 358 18.32 -12.06 7.54
N ILE A 359 17.75 -10.93 7.97
CA ILE A 359 18.47 -9.65 8.10
C ILE A 359 19.64 -9.80 9.08
N SER A 360 19.37 -10.38 10.25
CA SER A 360 20.39 -10.56 11.28
C SER A 360 21.51 -11.50 10.83
N GLY A 361 21.17 -12.65 10.23
CA GLY A 361 22.16 -13.60 9.73
C GLY A 361 23.10 -13.00 8.68
N ARG A 362 22.59 -12.09 7.85
CA ARG A 362 23.40 -11.40 6.83
C ARG A 362 24.36 -10.37 7.44
N PHE A 363 23.92 -9.57 8.41
CA PHE A 363 24.66 -8.39 8.86
C PHE A 363 25.28 -8.50 10.26
N ALA A 364 24.89 -9.48 11.07
CA ALA A 364 25.45 -9.68 12.39
C ALA A 364 26.97 -9.98 12.30
N LYS A 365 27.76 -9.16 12.99
CA LYS A 365 29.22 -9.37 13.13
C LYS A 365 29.55 -10.54 14.06
N LYS A 366 28.70 -10.78 15.07
CA LYS A 366 28.89 -11.81 16.10
C LYS A 366 27.70 -12.76 16.11
N LEU A 367 27.97 -14.06 16.24
CA LEU A 367 26.93 -15.10 16.25
C LEU A 367 25.87 -14.87 17.33
N TRP A 368 26.26 -14.46 18.53
CA TRP A 368 25.31 -14.22 19.62
C TRP A 368 24.26 -13.13 19.30
N ARG A 369 24.61 -12.12 18.47
CA ARG A 369 23.64 -11.10 18.03
C ARG A 369 22.63 -11.68 17.06
N CYS A 370 23.06 -12.59 16.20
CA CYS A 370 22.17 -13.34 15.31
C CYS A 370 21.19 -14.19 16.14
N VAL A 371 21.73 -14.97 17.08
CA VAL A 371 20.94 -15.81 17.98
C VAL A 371 19.94 -14.97 18.79
N ALA A 372 20.37 -13.83 19.35
CA ALA A 372 19.48 -12.94 20.10
C ALA A 372 18.30 -12.45 19.24
N VAL A 373 18.54 -12.02 18.00
CA VAL A 373 17.45 -11.59 17.11
C VAL A 373 16.52 -12.74 16.75
N VAL A 374 17.06 -13.94 16.47
CA VAL A 374 16.25 -15.14 16.21
C VAL A 374 15.33 -15.44 17.39
N LEU A 375 15.84 -15.37 18.63
CA LEU A 375 15.04 -15.59 19.83
C LEU A 375 13.97 -14.51 20.03
N VAL A 376 14.30 -13.24 19.80
CA VAL A 376 13.33 -12.13 19.89
C VAL A 376 12.23 -12.27 18.83
N ALA A 377 12.60 -12.57 17.59
CA ALA A 377 11.66 -12.78 16.49
C ALA A 377 10.74 -13.98 16.75
N TRP A 378 11.33 -15.08 17.25
CA TRP A 378 10.58 -16.27 17.64
C TRP A 378 9.63 -15.99 18.80
N ALA A 379 10.07 -15.28 19.84
CA ALA A 379 9.22 -14.90 20.97
C ALA A 379 8.07 -14.00 20.53
N ALA A 380 8.33 -12.98 19.70
CA ALA A 380 7.30 -12.08 19.17
C ALA A 380 6.22 -12.84 18.38
N MET A 381 6.64 -13.75 17.49
CA MET A 381 5.72 -14.62 16.77
C MET A 381 4.94 -15.54 17.72
N SER A 382 5.63 -16.20 18.65
CA SER A 382 5.05 -17.18 19.57
C SER A 382 4.01 -16.56 20.48
N VAL A 383 4.28 -15.37 21.02
CA VAL A 383 3.32 -14.63 21.86
C VAL A 383 2.02 -14.36 21.08
N ARG A 384 2.11 -13.93 19.80
CA ARG A 384 0.92 -13.70 18.98
C ARG A 384 0.17 -14.98 18.65
N THR A 385 0.89 -16.08 18.39
CA THR A 385 0.30 -17.42 18.19
C THR A 385 -0.45 -17.87 19.43
N TYR A 386 0.17 -17.84 20.60
CA TYR A 386 -0.46 -18.28 21.85
C TYR A 386 -1.60 -17.35 22.31
N TRP A 387 -1.59 -16.07 21.91
CA TRP A 387 -2.77 -15.22 22.09
C TRP A 387 -3.95 -15.62 21.22
N ALA A 388 -3.70 -16.14 20.01
CA ALA A 388 -4.76 -16.57 19.11
C ALA A 388 -5.38 -17.89 19.55
N VAL A 389 -4.55 -18.90 19.87
CA VAL A 389 -5.03 -20.28 20.09
C VAL A 389 -4.86 -20.82 21.50
N GLY A 390 -4.34 -20.02 22.44
CA GLY A 390 -3.97 -20.51 23.77
C GLY A 390 -2.80 -21.50 23.74
N GLN A 391 -2.47 -22.10 24.89
CA GLN A 391 -1.38 -23.08 25.02
C GLN A 391 -1.80 -24.47 24.54
N THR A 392 -2.02 -24.62 23.23
CA THR A 392 -2.40 -25.88 22.57
C THR A 392 -1.19 -26.64 22.02
N GLN A 393 -1.35 -27.94 21.78
CA GLN A 393 -0.32 -28.75 21.11
C GLN A 393 -0.01 -28.23 19.70
N ASP A 394 -1.04 -27.79 18.96
CA ASP A 394 -0.87 -27.21 17.62
C ASP A 394 -0.06 -25.91 17.66
N GLY A 395 -0.32 -25.04 18.66
CA GLY A 395 0.48 -23.84 18.88
C GLY A 395 1.95 -24.15 19.20
N LEU A 396 2.21 -25.19 19.99
CA LEU A 396 3.57 -25.63 20.31
C LEU A 396 4.30 -26.22 19.09
N ILE A 397 3.62 -27.04 18.28
CA ILE A 397 4.18 -27.59 17.04
C ILE A 397 4.50 -26.44 16.07
N PHE A 398 3.55 -25.53 15.85
CA PHE A 398 3.72 -24.40 14.95
C PHE A 398 4.90 -23.50 15.37
N THR A 399 4.98 -23.13 16.66
CA THR A 399 6.06 -22.26 17.15
C THR A 399 7.42 -22.95 17.08
N SER A 400 7.49 -24.27 17.28
CA SER A 400 8.72 -25.06 17.16
C SER A 400 9.20 -25.16 15.70
N VAL A 401 8.29 -25.47 14.78
CA VAL A 401 8.58 -25.48 13.34
C VAL A 401 8.95 -24.08 12.85
N GLY A 402 8.25 -23.05 13.35
CA GLY A 402 8.53 -21.66 13.07
C GLY A 402 9.94 -21.23 13.47
N LEU A 403 10.46 -21.69 14.62
CA LEU A 403 11.86 -21.47 15.01
C LEU A 403 12.83 -22.04 13.97
N GLY A 404 12.57 -23.26 13.47
CA GLY A 404 13.34 -23.87 12.39
C GLY A 404 13.32 -23.02 11.11
N GLY A 405 12.16 -22.49 10.73
CA GLY A 405 12.01 -21.56 9.61
C GLY A 405 12.82 -20.27 9.78
N ILE A 406 12.78 -19.66 10.97
CA ILE A 406 13.54 -18.44 11.27
C ILE A 406 15.05 -18.71 11.19
N ILE A 407 15.52 -19.83 11.74
CA ILE A 407 16.93 -20.24 11.66
C ILE A 407 17.34 -20.49 10.21
N LEU A 408 16.51 -21.17 9.41
CA LEU A 408 16.78 -21.43 8.01
C LEU A 408 16.96 -20.13 7.22
N LEU A 409 16.11 -19.12 7.45
CA LEU A 409 16.28 -17.83 6.79
C LEU A 409 17.51 -17.06 7.32
N ALA A 410 17.85 -17.17 8.60
CA ALA A 410 19.09 -16.61 9.14
C ALA A 410 20.32 -17.22 8.47
N VAL A 411 20.33 -18.54 8.22
CA VAL A 411 21.40 -19.22 7.48
C VAL A 411 21.44 -18.76 6.02
N ALA A 412 20.29 -18.64 5.37
CA ALA A 412 20.23 -18.08 4.01
C ALA A 412 20.81 -16.65 3.98
N GLY A 413 20.44 -15.79 4.94
CA GLY A 413 21.02 -14.46 5.11
C GLY A 413 22.55 -14.49 5.25
N TRP A 414 23.07 -15.39 6.07
CA TRP A 414 24.51 -15.58 6.26
C TRP A 414 25.24 -16.02 4.98
N LEU A 415 24.67 -16.96 4.21
CA LEU A 415 25.24 -17.39 2.93
C LEU A 415 25.28 -16.26 1.90
N LEU A 416 24.26 -15.41 1.92
CA LEU A 416 24.16 -14.26 1.03
C LEU A 416 25.15 -13.15 1.37
N ARG A 417 25.70 -13.12 2.59
CA ARG A 417 26.68 -12.11 3.03
C ARG A 417 27.89 -11.98 2.09
N ARG A 418 28.25 -13.05 1.36
CA ARG A 418 29.38 -13.08 0.42
C ARG A 418 29.02 -12.69 -1.02
N LYS A 419 27.73 -12.55 -1.33
CA LYS A 419 27.25 -12.17 -2.65
C LYS A 419 26.65 -10.78 -2.59
N ASP A 420 27.32 -9.83 -3.25
CA ASP A 420 26.83 -8.46 -3.48
C ASP A 420 25.75 -8.48 -4.56
N TYR A 421 24.59 -9.04 -4.21
CA TYR A 421 23.38 -8.74 -4.97
C TYR A 421 22.89 -7.37 -4.52
N ASP A 422 22.67 -6.46 -5.47
CA ASP A 422 22.25 -5.08 -5.23
C ASP A 422 20.95 -4.93 -4.40
N ARG A 423 20.20 -6.02 -4.14
CA ARG A 423 18.87 -5.97 -3.51
C ARG A 423 18.54 -7.24 -2.68
N PRO A 424 19.24 -7.50 -1.56
CA PRO A 424 19.04 -8.71 -0.76
C PRO A 424 17.63 -8.79 -0.15
N TRP A 425 16.96 -7.65 0.04
CA TRP A 425 15.63 -7.58 0.64
C TRP A 425 14.58 -8.34 -0.14
N MET A 426 14.57 -8.23 -1.48
CA MET A 426 13.54 -8.88 -2.30
C MET A 426 13.61 -10.40 -2.17
N MET A 427 14.83 -10.95 -2.16
CA MET A 427 15.01 -12.39 -2.04
C MET A 427 14.77 -12.89 -0.62
N LEU A 428 15.25 -12.17 0.41
CA LEU A 428 14.91 -12.50 1.80
C LEU A 428 13.40 -12.40 2.05
N GLY A 429 12.74 -11.40 1.48
CA GLY A 429 11.30 -11.23 1.52
C GLY A 429 10.56 -12.39 0.85
N ALA A 430 10.94 -12.75 -0.38
CA ALA A 430 10.36 -13.87 -1.10
C ALA A 430 10.51 -15.20 -0.34
N LEU A 431 11.73 -15.48 0.14
CA LEU A 431 12.00 -16.68 0.94
C LEU A 431 11.21 -16.68 2.26
N SER A 432 11.07 -15.52 2.91
CA SER A 432 10.27 -15.41 4.14
C SER A 432 8.79 -15.75 3.90
N MET A 433 8.19 -15.27 2.80
CA MET A 433 6.82 -15.59 2.41
C MET A 433 6.66 -17.08 2.10
N VAL A 434 7.65 -17.70 1.44
CA VAL A 434 7.64 -19.15 1.18
C VAL A 434 7.67 -19.92 2.50
N ILE A 435 8.50 -19.54 3.47
CA ILE A 435 8.55 -20.19 4.79
C ILE A 435 7.19 -20.12 5.47
N GLY A 436 6.57 -18.94 5.52
CA GLY A 436 5.24 -18.81 6.11
C GLY A 436 4.18 -19.60 5.35
N LEU A 437 4.20 -19.62 4.01
CA LEU A 437 3.23 -20.34 3.18
C LEU A 437 3.35 -21.86 3.30
N VAL A 438 4.57 -22.41 3.36
CA VAL A 438 4.79 -23.86 3.51
C VAL A 438 4.24 -24.39 4.84
N THR A 439 4.15 -23.54 5.87
CA THR A 439 3.53 -23.91 7.15
C THR A 439 2.01 -23.87 7.16
N LEU A 440 1.35 -23.53 6.04
CA LEU A 440 -0.11 -23.44 5.95
C LEU A 440 -0.87 -24.70 6.44
N PRO A 441 -0.40 -25.94 6.20
CA PRO A 441 -1.02 -27.14 6.76
C PRO A 441 -0.92 -27.26 8.29
N MET A 442 -0.01 -26.51 8.91
CA MET A 442 0.31 -26.54 10.34
C MET A 442 -0.24 -25.31 11.09
N TRP A 443 -0.99 -24.45 10.40
CA TRP A 443 -1.60 -23.30 11.06
C TRP A 443 -2.67 -23.80 12.03
N PRO A 444 -2.59 -23.42 13.31
CA PRO A 444 -3.60 -23.78 14.30
C PRO A 444 -5.01 -23.39 13.81
N PRO A 445 -6.03 -24.22 14.07
CA PRO A 445 -7.40 -23.82 13.82
C PRO A 445 -7.75 -22.58 14.67
N PRO A 446 -8.60 -21.67 14.15
CA PRO A 446 -8.99 -20.45 14.85
C PRO A 446 -9.78 -20.71 16.13
#